data_AF-T1J0D9-F1
#
_entry.id   AF-T1J0D9-F1
#
_cell.length_a   1.000
_cell.length_b   1.000
_cell.length_c   1.000
_cell.angle_alpha   90.00
_cell.angle_beta   90.00
_cell.angle_gamma   90.00
#
_symmetry.space_group_name_H-M   'P 1'
#
loop_
_entity.id
_entity.type
_entity.pdbx_description
1 polymer ?
#
loop_
_entity_poly.entity_id
_entity_poly.type
_entity_poly.pdbx_seq_one_letter_code
_entity_poly.pdbx_strand_id
1 'polypeptide(L)'
;MPEQIPIIKFKRISENAFEPKKGSEFAAGYDLRSANEYTIPPMEKLLVSTDLQIALPDVSKGDRIAQLICEKICYPTLQEVDDLDQTGRGESGFGSSGVN
;
A
#
# COMPACT_ATOMS: atom_id res chain seq x y z
N MET A 1 -18.21 27.16 -0.20
CA MET A 1 -18.98 25.95 -0.56
C MET A 1 -18.53 24.87 0.40
N PRO A 2 -19.42 24.17 1.13
CA PRO A 2 -18.96 23.09 2.00
C PRO A 2 -18.22 22.04 1.16
N GLU A 3 -17.04 21.62 1.59
CA GLU A 3 -16.30 20.52 0.96
C GLU A 3 -17.19 19.29 0.97
N GLN A 4 -17.69 18.89 -0.19
CA GLN A 4 -18.40 17.63 -0.33
C GLN A 4 -17.37 16.52 -0.20
N ILE A 5 -17.47 15.74 0.87
CA ILE A 5 -16.62 14.55 1.03
C ILE A 5 -16.92 13.63 -0.16
N PRO A 6 -15.91 13.25 -0.96
CA PRO A 6 -16.13 12.39 -2.12
C PRO A 6 -16.68 11.03 -1.68
N ILE A 7 -17.81 10.63 -2.26
CA ILE A 7 -18.45 9.34 -1.99
C ILE A 7 -17.97 8.33 -3.03
N ILE A 8 -17.26 7.28 -2.59
CA ILE A 8 -16.94 6.13 -3.43
C ILE A 8 -18.11 5.16 -3.40
N LYS A 9 -18.64 4.79 -4.57
CA LYS A 9 -19.72 3.80 -4.69
C LYS A 9 -19.13 2.44 -5.00
N PHE A 10 -19.68 1.39 -4.40
CA PHE A 10 -19.34 0.01 -4.76
C PHE A 10 -20.60 -0.81 -5.02
N LYS A 11 -20.47 -1.87 -5.81
CA LYS A 11 -21.52 -2.84 -6.08
C LYS A 11 -20.93 -4.24 -5.91
N ARG A 12 -21.65 -5.09 -5.17
CA ARG A 12 -21.37 -6.53 -5.13
C ARG A 12 -21.83 -7.15 -6.45
N ILE A 13 -20.94 -7.88 -7.12
CA ILE A 13 -21.29 -8.61 -8.34
C ILE A 13 -21.62 -10.09 -8.08
N SER A 14 -21.37 -10.57 -6.86
CA SER A 14 -21.78 -11.89 -6.37
C SER A 14 -22.29 -11.81 -4.93
N GLU A 15 -22.91 -12.89 -4.45
CA GLU A 15 -23.34 -13.05 -3.06
C GLU A 15 -22.17 -13.25 -2.07
N ASN A 16 -21.01 -13.68 -2.59
CA ASN A 16 -19.83 -13.93 -1.77
C ASN A 16 -19.00 -12.67 -1.47
N ALA A 17 -19.34 -11.54 -2.11
CA ALA A 17 -18.61 -10.30 -1.96
C ALA A 17 -18.83 -9.65 -0.59
N PHE A 18 -17.76 -9.15 0.03
CA PHE A 18 -17.82 -8.45 1.31
C PHE A 18 -17.80 -6.93 1.14
N GLU A 19 -18.44 -6.21 2.07
CA GLU A 19 -18.33 -4.74 2.11
C GLU A 19 -16.93 -4.29 2.56
N PRO A 20 -16.30 -3.33 1.84
CA PRO A 20 -15.05 -2.72 2.29
C PRO A 20 -15.22 -2.03 3.64
N LYS A 21 -14.27 -2.20 4.56
CA LYS A 21 -14.34 -1.62 5.92
C LYS A 21 -13.09 -0.81 6.24
N LYS A 22 -13.25 0.28 6.99
CA LYS A 22 -12.10 0.94 7.61
C LYS A 22 -11.72 0.22 8.90
N GLY A 23 -10.43 -0.03 9.11
CA GLY A 23 -9.90 -0.58 10.36
C GLY A 23 -9.94 0.41 11.54
N SER A 24 -10.00 1.72 11.27
CA SER A 24 -10.14 2.78 12.27
C SER A 24 -10.72 4.06 11.65
N GLU A 25 -11.16 5.01 12.49
CA GLU A 25 -11.77 6.28 12.05
C GLU A 25 -10.89 7.04 11.03
N PHE A 26 -9.59 7.12 11.33
CA PHE A 26 -8.61 7.84 10.53
C PHE A 26 -7.80 6.95 9.58
N ALA A 27 -8.22 5.69 9.37
CA ALA A 27 -7.55 4.81 8.43
C ALA A 27 -7.55 5.42 7.02
N ALA A 28 -6.38 5.39 6.38
CA ALA A 28 -6.17 5.90 5.02
C ALA A 28 -6.77 4.97 3.95
N GLY A 29 -6.92 3.68 4.23
CA GLY A 29 -7.43 2.67 3.31
C GLY A 29 -8.66 1.92 3.82
N TYR A 30 -9.31 1.20 2.90
CA TYR A 30 -10.35 0.23 3.21
C TYR A 30 -9.78 -1.19 3.08
N ASP A 31 -10.10 -2.03 4.05
CA ASP A 31 -9.78 -3.46 4.02
C ASP A 31 -10.65 -4.14 2.97
N LEU A 32 -10.01 -4.85 2.03
CA LEU A 32 -10.66 -5.70 1.04
C LEU A 32 -10.55 -7.17 1.46
N ARG A 33 -11.57 -7.96 1.11
CA ARG A 33 -11.62 -9.39 1.44
C ARG A 33 -11.79 -10.22 0.19
N SER A 34 -11.24 -11.42 0.23
CA SER A 34 -11.46 -12.45 -0.80
C SER A 34 -12.94 -12.83 -0.86
N ALA A 35 -13.50 -12.91 -2.07
CA ALA A 35 -14.85 -13.45 -2.28
C ALA A 35 -14.87 -14.98 -2.34
N ASN A 36 -13.75 -15.63 -2.66
CA ASN A 36 -13.69 -17.08 -2.80
C ASN A 36 -12.59 -17.69 -1.93
N GLU A 37 -12.66 -19.00 -1.74
CA GLU A 37 -11.59 -19.75 -1.12
C GLU A 37 -10.49 -20.04 -2.15
N TYR A 38 -9.24 -19.85 -1.74
CA TYR A 38 -8.08 -20.09 -2.57
C TYR A 38 -7.01 -20.80 -1.76
N THR A 39 -6.33 -21.77 -2.37
CA THR A 39 -5.05 -22.30 -1.86
C THR A 39 -3.94 -21.77 -2.76
N ILE A 40 -2.97 -21.07 -2.18
CA ILE A 40 -1.80 -20.58 -2.90
C ILE A 40 -0.63 -21.50 -2.53
N PRO A 41 -0.12 -22.32 -3.47
CA PRO A 41 1.05 -23.16 -3.21
C PRO A 41 2.29 -22.32 -2.87
N PRO A 42 3.31 -22.92 -2.22
CA PRO A 42 4.59 -22.26 -2.03
C PRO A 42 5.18 -21.78 -3.37
N MET A 43 5.72 -20.56 -3.38
CA MET A 43 6.33 -19.91 -4.55
C MET A 43 5.39 -19.59 -5.73
N GLU A 44 4.08 -19.69 -5.55
CA GLU A 44 3.09 -19.37 -6.58
C GLU A 44 2.38 -18.02 -6.34
N LYS A 45 1.73 -17.49 -7.37
CA LYS A 45 0.94 -16.25 -7.29
C LYS A 45 -0.45 -16.41 -7.90
N LEU A 46 -1.45 -15.79 -7.28
CA LEU A 46 -2.84 -15.85 -7.71
C LEU A 46 -3.50 -14.47 -7.67
N LEU A 47 -4.39 -14.21 -8.62
CA LEU A 47 -5.30 -13.07 -8.55
C LEU A 47 -6.51 -13.44 -7.67
N VAL A 48 -6.62 -12.78 -6.52
CA VAL A 48 -7.71 -13.00 -5.57
C VAL A 48 -8.86 -12.05 -5.89
N SER A 49 -9.98 -12.59 -6.37
CA SER A 49 -11.17 -11.77 -6.66
C SER A 49 -11.85 -11.28 -5.37
N THR A 50 -12.27 -10.01 -5.37
CA THR A 50 -13.11 -9.40 -4.32
C THR A 50 -14.59 -9.44 -4.67
N ASP A 51 -14.95 -9.74 -5.92
CA ASP A 51 -16.30 -9.65 -6.47
C ASP A 51 -16.98 -8.29 -6.20
N LEU A 52 -16.18 -7.23 -6.25
CA LEU A 52 -16.63 -5.84 -6.14
C LEU A 52 -16.37 -5.09 -7.44
N GLN A 53 -17.39 -4.36 -7.89
CA GLN A 53 -17.22 -3.28 -8.84
C GLN A 53 -17.18 -1.95 -8.07
N ILE A 54 -16.12 -1.16 -8.27
CA ILE A 54 -15.96 0.13 -7.61
C ILE A 54 -16.14 1.23 -8.66
N ALA A 55 -17.02 2.17 -8.37
CA ALA A 55 -17.12 3.43 -9.08
C ALA A 55 -16.45 4.49 -8.20
N LEU A 56 -15.21 4.83 -8.58
CA LEU A 56 -14.57 6.02 -8.05
C LEU A 56 -15.45 7.22 -8.43
N PRO A 57 -15.55 8.24 -7.56
CA PRO A 57 -16.26 9.48 -7.89
C PRO A 57 -15.69 10.04 -9.20
N ASP A 58 -16.54 10.75 -9.97
CA ASP A 58 -16.10 11.42 -11.20
C ASP A 58 -14.89 12.27 -10.90
N VAL A 59 -13.72 11.81 -11.36
CA VAL A 59 -12.45 12.48 -11.13
C VAL A 59 -12.40 13.63 -12.12
N SER A 60 -12.68 14.82 -11.62
CA SER A 60 -12.54 16.05 -12.38
C SER A 60 -11.08 16.48 -12.40
N LYS A 61 -10.71 17.25 -13.42
CA LYS A 61 -9.41 17.92 -13.45
C LYS A 61 -9.27 18.80 -12.18
N GLY A 62 -8.41 18.38 -11.25
CA GLY A 62 -8.18 19.07 -9.98
C GLY A 62 -8.37 18.22 -8.73
N ASP A 63 -8.98 17.03 -8.84
CA ASP A 63 -9.28 16.19 -7.68
C ASP A 63 -8.05 15.42 -7.17
N ARG A 64 -7.90 15.38 -5.84
CA ARG A 64 -6.80 14.69 -5.14
C ARG A 64 -7.19 13.22 -4.90
N ILE A 65 -6.75 12.32 -5.77
CA ILE A 65 -7.02 10.86 -5.68
C ILE A 65 -5.80 10.01 -5.30
N ALA A 66 -4.66 10.65 -5.11
CA ALA A 66 -3.39 10.06 -4.70
C ALA A 66 -2.57 11.11 -3.95
N GLN A 67 -1.46 10.70 -3.35
CA GLN A 67 -0.47 11.59 -2.72
C GLN A 67 0.92 11.31 -3.29
N LEU A 68 1.66 12.38 -3.58
CA LEU A 68 3.05 12.32 -4.03
C LEU A 68 3.96 12.68 -2.84
N ILE A 69 4.92 11.81 -2.55
CA ILE A 69 5.95 12.06 -1.53
C ILE A 69 7.24 12.46 -2.26
N CYS A 70 7.66 13.72 -2.09
CA CYS A 70 8.93 14.21 -2.61
C CYS A 70 10.04 13.90 -1.60
N GLU A 71 10.57 12.68 -1.65
CA GLU A 71 11.70 12.27 -0.82
C GLU A 71 12.95 13.11 -1.12
N LYS A 72 13.63 13.57 -0.06
CA LYS A 72 14.92 14.24 -0.20
C LYS A 72 15.96 13.18 -0.59
N ILE A 73 16.55 13.36 -1.76
CA ILE A 73 17.65 12.50 -2.23
C ILE A 73 18.91 13.35 -2.45
N CYS A 74 20.07 12.74 -2.25
CA CYS A 74 21.32 13.29 -2.77
C CYS A 74 21.69 12.58 -4.07
N TYR A 75 22.38 13.29 -4.97
CA TYR A 75 23.00 12.72 -6.17
C TYR A 75 24.52 12.70 -5.97
N PRO A 76 25.07 11.72 -5.22
CA PRO A 76 26.50 11.68 -4.97
C PRO A 76 27.25 11.18 -6.21
N THR A 77 28.48 11.66 -6.38
CA THR A 77 29.44 10.99 -7.26
C THR A 77 29.96 9.75 -6.54
N LEU A 78 30.01 8.61 -7.24
CA LEU A 78 30.59 7.39 -6.70
C LEU A 78 32.12 7.47 -6.78
N GLN A 79 32.78 7.18 -5.66
CA GLN A 79 34.23 7.09 -5.57
C GLN A 79 34.59 5.71 -5.03
N GLU A 80 35.43 4.99 -5.77
CA GLU A 80 35.99 3.71 -5.36
C GLU A 80 37.13 3.93 -4.35
N VAL A 81 37.19 3.08 -3.32
CA VAL A 81 38.21 3.09 -2.25
C VAL A 81 38.56 1.66 -1.87
N ASP A 82 39.77 1.45 -1.32
CA ASP A 82 40.23 0.12 -0.90
C ASP A 82 39.55 -0.38 0.38
N ASP A 83 39.15 0.53 1.29
CA ASP A 83 38.47 0.21 2.56
C ASP A 83 37.60 1.40 3.06
N LEU A 84 36.67 1.14 4.00
CA LEU A 84 35.76 2.13 4.59
C LEU A 84 36.04 2.29 6.09
N ASP A 85 35.83 3.51 6.61
CA ASP A 85 35.98 3.76 8.04
C ASP A 85 35.05 2.87 8.88
N GLN A 86 35.58 2.36 10.00
CA GLN A 86 34.80 1.58 10.95
C GLN A 86 33.74 2.44 11.64
N THR A 87 32.52 1.91 11.77
CA THR A 87 31.42 2.56 12.49
C THR A 87 30.97 1.70 13.66
N GLY A 88 30.27 2.28 14.64
CA GLY A 88 29.66 1.52 15.74
C GLY A 88 28.65 0.46 15.29
N ARG A 89 28.15 0.53 14.03
CA ARG A 89 27.29 -0.50 13.42
C ARG A 89 28.12 -1.62 12.76
N GLY A 90 29.28 -1.29 12.19
CA GLY A 90 30.07 -2.20 11.38
C GLY A 90 29.25 -2.83 10.26
N GLU A 91 29.41 -4.14 10.07
CA GLU A 91 28.68 -4.94 9.08
C GLU A 91 27.28 -5.40 9.54
N SER A 92 26.85 -4.99 10.74
CA SER A 92 25.60 -5.45 11.33
C SER A 92 24.38 -4.99 10.51
N GLY A 93 23.45 -5.90 10.19
CA GLY A 93 22.23 -5.65 9.43
C GLY A 93 21.16 -6.71 9.71
N PHE A 94 20.06 -6.72 8.94
CA PHE A 94 19.04 -7.80 8.96
C PHE A 94 18.49 -8.18 10.34
N GLY A 95 18.06 -7.20 11.13
CA GLY A 95 17.50 -7.46 12.47
C GLY A 95 18.55 -7.66 13.56
N SER A 96 19.80 -7.22 13.34
CA SER A 96 20.88 -7.28 14.33
C SER A 96 20.59 -6.58 15.67
N SER A 97 19.58 -5.72 15.72
CA SER A 97 19.09 -5.07 16.94
C SER A 97 18.13 -5.93 17.76
N GLY A 98 17.84 -7.15 17.31
CA GLY A 98 16.87 -8.05 17.91
C GLY A 98 15.44 -7.81 17.42
N VAL A 99 14.59 -8.78 17.73
CA VAL A 99 13.14 -8.74 17.54
C VAL A 99 12.53 -9.06 18.91
N ASN A 100 12.02 -8.03 19.59
CA ASN A 100 11.29 -8.23 20.84
C ASN A 100 9.89 -8.76 20.56
#